data_AF-A0A945B0H2-F1
#
_entry.id   AF-A0A945B0H2-F1
#
_cell.length_a   1.000
_cell.length_b   1.000
_cell.length_c   1.000
_cell.angle_alpha   90.00
_cell.angle_beta   90.00
_cell.angle_gamma   90.00
#
_symmetry.space_group_name_H-M   'P 1'
#
loop_
_entity.id
_entity.type
_entity.pdbx_description
1 polymer ?
#
loop_
_entity_poly.entity_id
_entity_poly.type
_entity_poly.pdbx_seq_one_letter_code
_entity_poly.pdbx_strand_id
1 'polypeptide(L)'
;HIEQVYGPGRVTTEAELEAFVILNWQHDTTEKTAVIAVDINQRRELLAALMKSPGPFYQHTDGSFHSDTAEFDEQSYLDALQGVTIYEVTGKVDFDIAGERLSEILDLE
;
A
#
# COMPACT_ATOMS: atom_id res chain seq x y z
N HIS A 1 3.59 -2.94 -27.36
CA HIS A 1 4.74 -3.72 -26.89
C HIS A 1 4.46 -4.39 -25.53
N ILE A 2 3.84 -3.70 -24.55
CA ILE A 2 3.49 -4.28 -23.24
C ILE A 2 2.54 -5.49 -23.34
N GLU A 3 1.44 -5.41 -24.08
CA GLU A 3 0.49 -6.53 -24.20
C GLU A 3 1.05 -7.77 -24.90
N GLN A 4 2.10 -7.62 -25.72
CA GLN A 4 2.79 -8.75 -26.35
C GLN A 4 3.61 -9.56 -25.34
N VAL A 5 3.98 -8.94 -24.22
CA VAL A 5 4.74 -9.57 -23.13
C VAL A 5 3.80 -10.15 -22.08
N TYR A 6 2.79 -9.39 -21.66
CA TYR A 6 1.91 -9.77 -20.55
C TYR A 6 0.63 -10.49 -21.00
N GLY A 7 0.26 -10.40 -22.28
CA GLY A 7 -0.98 -10.93 -22.83
C GLY A 7 -2.10 -9.89 -22.90
N PRO A 8 -3.12 -10.13 -23.74
CA PRO A 8 -4.26 -9.24 -23.90
C PRO A 8 -5.07 -9.14 -22.60
N GLY A 9 -5.47 -7.92 -22.23
CA GLY A 9 -6.31 -7.66 -21.04
C GLY A 9 -5.61 -7.85 -19.69
N ARG A 10 -4.28 -7.97 -19.67
CA ARG A 10 -3.49 -8.15 -18.44
C ARG A 10 -2.93 -6.86 -17.85
N VAL A 11 -3.16 -5.73 -18.52
CA VAL A 11 -2.69 -4.41 -18.10
C VAL A 11 -3.81 -3.40 -18.30
N THR A 12 -3.99 -2.53 -17.30
CA THR A 12 -4.81 -1.32 -17.40
C THR A 12 -3.93 -0.10 -17.10
N THR A 13 -4.27 1.06 -17.67
CA THR A 13 -3.57 2.33 -17.40
C THR A 13 -4.17 3.09 -16.23
N GLU A 14 -5.39 2.74 -15.84
CA GLU A 14 -6.12 3.34 -14.73
C GLU A 14 -7.03 2.30 -14.08
N ALA A 15 -7.24 2.45 -12.77
CA ALA A 15 -8.16 1.66 -11.97
C ALA A 15 -8.50 2.45 -10.71
N GLU A 16 -9.69 2.19 -10.16
CA GLU A 16 -10.03 2.66 -8.83
C GLU A 16 -9.25 1.85 -7.79
N LEU A 17 -8.70 2.53 -6.78
CA LEU A 17 -8.01 1.88 -5.67
C LEU A 17 -9.04 1.50 -4.61
N GLU A 18 -9.61 0.31 -4.70
CA GLU A 18 -10.62 -0.16 -3.75
C GLU A 18 -9.99 -0.66 -2.43
N ALA A 19 -8.87 -1.36 -2.53
CA ALA A 19 -8.17 -1.92 -1.39
C ALA A 19 -6.66 -1.73 -1.48
N PHE A 20 -6.01 -1.59 -0.33
CA PHE A 20 -4.57 -1.54 -0.22
C PHE A 20 -4.08 -2.53 0.84
N VAL A 21 -3.10 -3.36 0.47
CA VAL A 21 -2.57 -4.41 1.35
C VAL A 21 -1.14 -4.06 1.75
N ILE A 22 -0.91 -3.96 3.06
CA ILE A 22 0.39 -3.72 3.67
C ILE A 22 0.99 -5.05 4.11
N LEU A 23 2.15 -5.40 3.57
CA LEU A 23 2.90 -6.59 3.97
C LEU A 23 3.79 -6.25 5.18
N ASN A 24 3.24 -6.35 6.39
CA ASN A 24 3.92 -6.03 7.65
C ASN A 24 4.41 -7.29 8.37
N TRP A 25 5.36 -8.00 7.76
CA TRP A 25 5.78 -9.33 8.20
C TRP A 25 6.90 -9.26 9.24
N GLN A 26 6.95 -10.26 10.13
CA GLN A 26 8.04 -10.43 11.09
C GLN A 26 8.79 -11.73 10.80
N HIS A 27 10.11 -11.63 10.55
CA HIS A 27 10.91 -12.80 10.18
C HIS A 27 11.07 -13.81 11.31
N ASP A 28 11.20 -13.36 12.55
CA ASP A 28 11.55 -14.20 13.71
C ASP A 28 10.35 -14.53 14.61
N THR A 29 9.11 -14.28 14.14
CA THR A 29 7.91 -14.61 14.91
C THR A 29 7.45 -16.05 14.69
N THR A 30 6.81 -16.62 15.70
CA THR A 30 6.08 -17.89 15.58
C THR A 30 4.58 -17.69 15.35
N GLU A 31 4.12 -16.44 15.34
CA GLU A 31 2.75 -16.08 15.06
C GLU A 31 2.37 -16.45 13.63
N LYS A 32 1.18 -17.03 13.46
CA LYS A 32 0.68 -17.42 12.15
C LYS A 32 0.38 -16.19 11.31
N THR A 33 0.56 -16.32 10.01
CA THR A 33 0.19 -15.29 9.04
C THR A 33 -1.30 -14.99 9.16
N ALA A 34 -1.61 -13.70 9.27
CA ALA A 34 -2.98 -13.22 9.37
C ALA A 34 -3.17 -12.02 8.44
N VAL A 35 -4.36 -11.92 7.85
CA VAL A 35 -4.80 -10.76 7.07
C VAL A 35 -5.93 -10.10 7.85
N ILE A 36 -5.75 -8.84 8.22
CA ILE A 36 -6.70 -8.09 9.04
C ILE A 36 -7.04 -6.75 8.38
N ALA A 37 -8.32 -6.39 8.36
CA ALA A 37 -8.72 -5.03 8.01
C ALA A 37 -8.33 -4.09 9.15
N VAL A 38 -7.77 -2.93 8.81
CA VAL A 38 -7.28 -1.96 9.79
C VAL A 38 -7.85 -0.57 9.51
N ASP A 39 -8.16 0.16 10.58
CA ASP A 39 -8.45 1.59 10.48
C ASP A 39 -7.12 2.35 10.44
N ILE A 40 -6.77 2.86 9.26
CA ILE A 40 -5.52 3.59 9.04
C ILE A 40 -5.43 4.90 9.83
N ASN A 41 -6.57 5.48 10.24
CA ASN A 41 -6.58 6.66 11.11
C ASN A 41 -6.09 6.33 12.52
N GLN A 42 -6.28 5.08 12.96
CA GLN A 42 -5.84 4.58 14.27
C GLN A 42 -4.45 3.95 14.20
N ARG A 43 -4.11 3.30 13.08
CA ARG A 43 -2.83 2.60 12.84
C ARG A 43 -1.87 3.46 12.01
N ARG A 44 -1.61 4.69 12.46
CA ARG A 44 -0.80 5.66 11.71
C ARG A 44 0.63 5.19 11.42
N GLU A 45 1.18 4.31 12.25
CA GLU A 45 2.50 3.74 12.01
C GLU A 45 2.57 2.94 10.70
N LEU A 46 1.44 2.43 10.21
CA LEU A 46 1.36 1.74 8.93
C LEU A 46 1.43 2.71 7.74
N LEU A 47 1.10 4.00 7.91
CA LEU A 47 1.25 4.99 6.83
C LEU A 47 2.71 5.14 6.40
N ALA A 48 3.67 4.89 7.29
CA ALA A 48 5.08 4.94 6.96
C ALA A 48 5.47 3.98 5.82
N ALA A 49 4.72 2.89 5.63
CA ALA A 49 4.93 1.96 4.51
C ALA A 49 4.38 2.48 3.17
N LEU A 50 3.45 3.44 3.19
CA LEU A 50 2.81 4.02 2.01
C LEU A 50 3.45 5.35 1.59
N MET A 51 3.82 6.17 2.57
CA MET A 51 4.34 7.50 2.34
C MET A 51 5.70 7.45 1.64
N LYS A 52 5.85 8.27 0.62
CA LYS A 52 7.09 8.37 -0.16
C LYS A 52 7.49 9.83 -0.30
N SER A 53 8.78 10.12 -0.13
CA SER A 53 9.26 11.48 -0.37
C SER A 53 9.09 11.79 -1.86
N PRO A 54 8.56 12.96 -2.23
CA PRO A 54 8.51 13.45 -3.61
C PRO A 54 9.88 13.49 -4.31
N GLY A 55 10.98 13.48 -3.53
CA GLY A 55 12.34 13.55 -4.02
C GLY A 55 12.83 15.00 -4.23
N PRO A 56 14.15 15.19 -4.36
CA PRO A 56 14.79 16.52 -4.31
C PRO A 56 14.46 17.43 -5.51
N PHE A 57 13.88 16.89 -6.58
CA PHE A 57 13.49 17.65 -7.77
C PHE A 57 12.02 18.09 -7.76
N TYR A 58 11.26 17.72 -6.73
CA TYR A 58 9.90 18.20 -6.57
C TYR A 58 9.92 19.70 -6.25
N GLN A 59 9.33 20.51 -7.12
CA GLN A 59 9.23 21.96 -6.94
C GLN A 59 7.84 22.32 -6.44
N HIS A 60 7.78 22.99 -5.30
CA HIS A 60 6.55 23.54 -4.74
C HIS A 60 6.04 24.69 -5.61
N THR A 61 4.77 25.05 -5.44
CA THR A 61 4.11 26.13 -6.21
C THR A 61 4.73 27.51 -6.00
N ASP A 62 5.45 27.71 -4.89
CA ASP A 62 6.22 28.92 -4.59
C ASP A 62 7.61 28.96 -5.27
N GLY A 63 7.96 27.90 -6.02
CA GLY A 63 9.22 27.77 -6.73
C GLY A 63 10.35 27.17 -5.89
N SER A 64 10.14 26.88 -4.61
CA SER A 64 11.13 26.19 -3.77
C SER A 64 11.20 24.69 -4.11
N PHE A 65 12.37 24.08 -3.92
CA PHE A 65 12.54 22.63 -4.06
C PHE A 65 12.31 21.91 -2.74
N HIS A 66 11.82 20.68 -2.82
CA HIS A 66 11.64 19.80 -1.67
C HIS A 66 12.98 19.54 -0.98
N SER A 67 12.98 19.67 0.34
CA SER A 67 14.16 19.48 1.18
C SER A 67 14.19 18.06 1.75
N ASP A 68 15.38 17.51 1.98
CA ASP A 68 15.55 16.22 2.68
C ASP A 68 15.02 16.23 4.13
N THR A 69 14.77 17.41 4.72
CA THR A 69 14.18 17.55 6.06
C THR A 69 12.70 17.88 6.05
N ALA A 70 12.05 17.89 4.88
CA ALA A 70 10.63 18.14 4.80
C ALA A 70 9.86 16.98 5.43
N GLU A 71 8.91 17.31 6.31
CA GLU A 71 8.03 16.32 6.93
C GLU A 71 7.02 15.78 5.92
N PHE A 72 6.60 14.53 6.14
CA PHE A 72 5.50 13.95 5.40
C PHE A 72 4.19 14.57 5.81
N ASP A 73 3.37 14.92 4.83
CA ASP A 73 1.98 15.32 5.07
C ASP A 73 1.11 14.06 5.20
N GLU A 74 1.07 13.48 6.41
CA GLU A 74 0.23 12.32 6.71
C GLU A 74 -1.24 12.54 6.37
N GLN A 75 -1.75 13.76 6.58
CA GLN A 75 -3.17 14.06 6.40
C GLN A 75 -3.56 13.98 4.92
N SER A 76 -2.72 14.48 4.01
CA SER A 76 -2.93 14.33 2.58
C SER A 76 -3.04 12.86 2.14
N TYR A 77 -2.30 11.94 2.78
CA TYR A 77 -2.43 10.50 2.52
C TYR A 77 -3.72 9.91 3.09
N LEU A 78 -4.10 10.29 4.31
CA LEU A 78 -5.36 9.85 4.92
C LEU A 78 -6.57 10.28 4.09
N ASP A 79 -6.56 11.52 3.61
CA ASP A 79 -7.60 12.07 2.76
C ASP A 79 -7.66 11.33 1.41
N ALA A 80 -6.51 11.03 0.81
CA ALA A 80 -6.42 10.27 -0.44
C ALA A 80 -6.85 8.80 -0.29
N LEU A 81 -6.71 8.21 0.89
CA LEU A 81 -7.12 6.84 1.20
C LEU A 81 -8.56 6.75 1.71
N GLN A 82 -9.30 7.85 1.74
CA GLN A 82 -10.70 7.83 2.14
C GLN A 82 -11.52 6.92 1.21
N GLY A 83 -12.17 5.92 1.80
CA GLY A 83 -12.94 4.92 1.05
C GLY A 83 -12.14 3.70 0.60
N VAL A 84 -10.81 3.72 0.73
CA VAL A 84 -9.94 2.56 0.46
C VAL A 84 -9.92 1.64 1.67
N THR A 85 -10.17 0.35 1.46
CA THR A 85 -10.05 -0.63 2.53
C THR A 85 -8.59 -1.01 2.73
N ILE A 86 -8.05 -0.79 3.93
CA ILE A 86 -6.67 -1.12 4.25
C ILE A 86 -6.61 -2.46 4.95
N TYR A 87 -5.79 -3.37 4.42
CA TYR A 87 -5.47 -4.65 5.03
C TYR A 87 -4.01 -4.68 5.47
N GLU A 88 -3.76 -5.26 6.63
CA GLU A 88 -2.42 -5.59 7.10
C GLU A 88 -2.24 -7.11 7.06
N VAL A 89 -1.18 -7.56 6.39
CA VAL A 89 -0.69 -8.94 6.52
C VAL A 89 0.39 -8.93 7.58
N THR A 90 0.19 -9.71 8.65
CA THR A 90 1.10 -9.79 9.81
C THR A 90 1.45 -11.23 10.15
N GLY A 91 2.31 -11.43 11.14
CA GLY A 91 2.85 -12.73 11.54
C GLY A 91 4.06 -13.14 10.70
N LYS A 92 4.33 -14.45 10.66
CA LYS A 92 5.44 -15.01 9.90
C LYS A 92 5.22 -14.85 8.39
N VAL A 93 6.31 -14.96 7.65
CA VAL A 93 6.34 -14.99 6.19
C VAL A 93 5.66 -16.26 5.65
N ASP A 94 4.52 -16.12 4.97
CA ASP A 94 3.79 -17.22 4.31
C ASP A 94 2.93 -16.68 3.15
N PHE A 95 3.46 -16.74 1.92
CA PHE A 95 2.79 -16.17 0.74
C PHE A 95 1.58 -16.99 0.30
N ASP A 96 1.60 -18.31 0.54
CA ASP A 96 0.50 -19.18 0.15
C ASP A 96 -0.74 -18.85 1.00
N ILE A 97 -0.58 -18.78 2.32
CA ILE A 97 -1.67 -18.39 3.22
C ILE A 97 -2.13 -16.95 2.96
N ALA A 98 -1.21 -16.00 2.81
CA ALA A 98 -1.59 -14.61 2.54
C ALA A 98 -2.37 -14.47 1.22
N GLY A 99 -1.93 -15.17 0.17
CA GLY A 99 -2.59 -15.18 -1.14
C GLY A 99 -3.99 -15.76 -1.09
N GLU A 100 -4.15 -16.96 -0.50
CA GLU A 100 -5.46 -17.61 -0.34
C GLU A 100 -6.44 -16.70 0.39
N ARG A 101 -6.01 -16.11 1.52
CA ARG A 101 -6.86 -15.23 2.34
C ARG A 101 -7.22 -13.93 1.62
N LEU A 102 -6.31 -13.35 0.86
CA LEU A 102 -6.59 -12.13 0.10
C LEU A 102 -7.52 -12.39 -1.07
N SER A 103 -7.37 -13.52 -1.77
CA SER A 103 -8.29 -13.93 -2.82
C SER A 103 -9.71 -14.12 -2.28
N GLU A 104 -9.86 -14.75 -1.11
CA GLU A 104 -11.16 -14.90 -0.42
C GLU A 104 -11.78 -13.54 -0.02
N ILE A 105 -10.96 -12.62 0.49
CA ILE A 105 -11.44 -11.33 1.03
C ILE A 105 -11.78 -10.34 -0.08
N LEU A 106 -11.02 -10.34 -1.16
CA LEU A 106 -11.12 -9.39 -2.27
C LEU A 106 -11.93 -9.96 -3.45
N ASP A 107 -12.57 -11.13 -3.26
CA ASP A 107 -13.33 -11.83 -4.29
C ASP A 107 -12.56 -11.97 -5.63
N LEU A 108 -11.25 -12.25 -5.54
CA LEU A 108 -10.39 -12.43 -6.71
C LEU A 108 -10.53 -13.88 -7.21
N GLU A 109 -11.17 -14.06 -8.37
CA GLU A 109 -11.29 -15.36 -9.08
C GLU A 109 -9.96 -15.94 -9.58
#